data_AF-Q7XM12-F1
#
_entry.id   AF-Q7XM12-F1
#
_cell.length_a   1.000
_cell.length_b   1.000
_cell.length_c   1.000
_cell.angle_alpha   90.00
_cell.angle_beta   90.00
_cell.angle_gamma   90.00
#
_symmetry.space_group_name_H-M   'P 1'
#
loop_
_entity.id
_entity.type
_entity.pdbx_description
1 polymer ?
#
loop_
_entity_poly.entity_id
_entity_poly.type
_entity_poly.pdbx_seq_one_letter_code
_entity_poly.pdbx_strand_id
1 'polypeptide(L)'
;MGASTSTSNPSLEAQEQETLASASLALPLLRAAFSRSNGSLAEALSPPPAAFRSDSPPVPPRFHDLVARLGPAIASLFFSDVGPAGDAAGWVGFLRGFNRCCARVPASQSLALLLRVYAAACADAGAPCGLQFHPDEDGAGGEGKVVGELAPGEIAVLLWMCWVMAWSGSAPGVSGGQEGGGKGEPVLLPDVTHLVLSALVSAGAVADDAGVWGWEVSRGGKGVKVQEFTSWVLSTAAGLGNCLSRYVQERFRSCAADPVEERSVSTGNTSSCNPDVYLLTRGRAWAISLSLRNTLSEKFLSASVIGMDTEDLLYRSSVHGKGLSRFWSCVEGYKGPVLILLSAFSRSGGDNVDTDQRWGIGILTEEGLQNKDTFYGSSASLCSTYPIFRMLPPSGKEKNFIYCHLHPQIRVYEAKPKPVGLGFGGTIGNERIFLDEDFSKLTVRHHAVDKTYQHGSLIPNQGYLPVEASVLDVEVWGLGGEATRRQQDMYKKREDIFSEQRRKVDLKTFGNWEDSPEKMMMDMISDPNAVRREDR
;
A
#
# COMPACT_ATOMS: atom_id res chain seq x y z
N MET A 1 65.24 5.14 -20.64
CA MET A 1 63.94 5.83 -20.76
C MET A 1 62.85 4.78 -20.80
N GLY A 2 62.29 4.44 -19.64
CA GLY A 2 61.20 3.47 -19.50
C GLY A 2 60.47 3.80 -18.21
N ALA A 3 59.50 4.70 -18.30
CA ALA A 3 58.64 5.05 -17.17
C ALA A 3 57.64 3.91 -16.98
N SER A 4 57.83 3.13 -15.91
CA SER A 4 56.85 2.16 -15.45
C SER A 4 55.72 2.94 -14.75
N THR A 5 54.58 3.07 -15.43
CA THR A 5 53.31 3.46 -14.82
C THR A 5 52.84 2.34 -13.90
N SER A 6 53.11 2.49 -12.61
CA SER A 6 52.47 1.68 -11.56
C SER A 6 51.01 2.08 -11.45
N THR A 7 50.10 1.33 -12.08
CA THR A 7 48.69 1.32 -11.68
C THR A 7 48.63 0.76 -10.25
N SER A 8 48.36 1.63 -9.28
CA SER A 8 48.06 1.22 -7.91
C SER A 8 46.85 0.29 -7.92
N ASN A 9 47.03 -0.98 -7.55
CA ASN A 9 45.91 -1.87 -7.31
C ASN A 9 45.05 -1.26 -6.18
N PRO A 10 43.72 -1.18 -6.34
CA PRO A 10 42.85 -0.71 -5.25
C PRO A 10 43.01 -1.62 -4.03
N SER A 11 42.97 -1.02 -2.83
CA SER A 11 43.06 -1.79 -1.58
C SER A 11 41.94 -2.83 -1.50
N LEU A 12 42.22 -3.99 -0.90
CA LEU A 12 41.22 -5.07 -0.71
C LEU A 12 39.95 -4.55 -0.01
N GLU A 13 40.11 -3.65 0.95
CA GLU A 13 38.99 -2.99 1.66
C GLU A 13 38.13 -2.14 0.71
N ALA A 14 38.74 -1.38 -0.21
CA ALA A 14 37.99 -0.57 -1.17
C ALA A 14 37.16 -1.45 -2.12
N GLN A 15 37.72 -2.58 -2.58
CA GLN A 15 37.00 -3.53 -3.43
C GLN A 15 35.82 -4.19 -2.70
N GLU A 16 35.98 -4.53 -1.43
CA GLU A 16 34.90 -5.10 -0.62
C GLU A 16 33.76 -4.09 -0.44
N GLN A 17 34.08 -2.84 -0.07
CA GLN A 17 33.08 -1.78 0.09
C GLN A 17 32.36 -1.44 -1.21
N GLU A 18 33.07 -1.42 -2.34
CA GLU A 18 32.47 -1.24 -3.67
C GLU A 18 31.53 -2.39 -4.03
N THR A 19 31.91 -3.63 -3.73
CA THR A 19 31.09 -4.80 -4.00
C THR A 19 29.78 -4.73 -3.20
N LEU A 20 29.85 -4.43 -1.90
CA LEU A 20 28.67 -4.27 -1.05
C LEU A 20 27.76 -3.12 -1.53
N ALA A 21 28.34 -1.98 -1.90
CA ALA A 21 27.59 -0.81 -2.35
C ALA A 21 26.89 -1.06 -3.69
N SER A 22 27.56 -1.77 -4.61
CA SER A 22 27.03 -2.11 -5.93
C SER A 22 25.76 -2.97 -5.88
N ALA A 23 25.52 -3.69 -4.79
CA ALA A 23 24.30 -4.45 -4.56
C ALA A 23 23.07 -3.56 -4.26
N SER A 24 23.29 -2.30 -3.89
CA SER A 24 22.24 -1.34 -3.50
C SER A 24 22.08 -0.20 -4.50
N LEU A 25 23.17 0.35 -5.03
CA LEU A 25 23.16 1.39 -6.06
C LEU A 25 24.34 1.22 -7.02
N ALA A 26 24.15 1.56 -8.30
CA ALA A 26 25.20 1.46 -9.30
C ALA A 26 26.42 2.32 -8.92
N LEU A 27 27.62 1.73 -8.94
CA LEU A 27 28.87 2.42 -8.60
C LEU A 27 29.11 3.74 -9.36
N PRO A 28 28.79 3.86 -10.66
CA PRO A 28 28.92 5.13 -11.37
C PRO A 28 28.08 6.26 -10.76
N LEU A 29 26.86 5.96 -10.28
CA LEU A 29 26.00 6.93 -9.60
C LEU A 29 26.58 7.34 -8.26
N LEU A 30 27.11 6.39 -7.49
CA LEU A 30 27.77 6.68 -6.21
C LEU A 30 29.01 7.55 -6.39
N ARG A 31 29.82 7.30 -7.42
CA ARG A 31 30.98 8.13 -7.75
C ARG A 31 30.57 9.55 -8.16
N ALA A 32 29.51 9.68 -8.96
CA ALA A 32 28.95 10.98 -9.33
C ALA A 32 28.35 11.73 -8.13
N ALA A 33 27.65 11.04 -7.24
CA ALA A 33 27.13 11.62 -6.01
C ALA A 33 28.27 12.09 -5.09
N PHE A 34 29.30 11.25 -4.90
CA PHE A 34 30.48 11.59 -4.11
C PHE A 34 31.18 12.84 -4.64
N SER A 35 31.42 12.92 -5.95
CA SER A 35 32.08 14.08 -6.56
C SER A 35 31.25 15.38 -6.51
N ARG A 36 29.91 15.28 -6.59
CA ARG A 36 29.00 16.44 -6.53
C ARG A 36 28.64 16.88 -5.12
N SER A 37 28.74 15.98 -4.13
CA SER A 37 28.50 16.28 -2.71
C SER A 37 29.63 17.08 -2.04
N ASN A 38 30.59 17.57 -2.81
CA ASN A 38 31.87 18.10 -2.35
C ASN A 38 31.69 19.41 -1.57
N GLY A 39 31.59 19.30 -0.24
CA GLY A 39 31.50 20.42 0.70
C GLY A 39 30.34 20.34 1.70
N SER A 40 29.25 19.60 1.41
CA SER A 40 28.10 19.49 2.32
C SER A 40 27.24 18.25 2.05
N LEU A 41 27.70 17.09 2.52
CA LEU A 41 26.92 15.84 2.44
C LEU A 41 25.60 15.92 3.22
N ALA A 42 25.55 16.80 4.24
CA ALA A 42 24.33 17.16 4.95
C ALA A 42 23.27 17.80 4.04
N GLU A 43 23.66 18.70 3.12
CA GLU A 43 22.74 19.31 2.15
C GLU A 43 22.28 18.30 1.10
N ALA A 44 23.18 17.46 0.58
CA ALA A 44 22.84 16.42 -0.38
C ALA A 44 21.77 15.46 0.18
N LEU A 45 21.90 15.11 1.47
CA LEU A 45 20.96 14.26 2.20
C LEU A 45 19.79 15.01 2.83
N SER A 46 19.66 16.32 2.65
CA SER A 46 18.51 17.06 3.18
C SER A 46 17.30 16.89 2.26
N PRO A 47 16.08 16.78 2.81
CA PRO A 47 14.87 16.74 2.00
C PRO A 47 14.66 18.09 1.30
N PRO A 48 13.97 18.12 0.15
CA PRO A 48 13.65 19.37 -0.53
C PRO A 48 12.77 20.26 0.36
N PRO A 49 12.94 21.61 0.29
CA PRO A 49 12.17 22.53 1.12
C PRO A 49 10.68 22.44 0.77
N ALA A 50 9.84 22.23 1.78
CA ALA A 50 8.39 22.15 1.63
C ALA A 50 7.67 22.68 2.87
N ALA A 51 6.53 23.35 2.66
CA ALA A 51 5.56 23.62 3.70
C ALA A 51 4.68 22.38 3.88
N PHE A 52 4.49 21.91 5.10
CA PHE A 52 3.73 20.70 5.41
C PHE A 52 2.45 21.10 6.12
N ARG A 53 1.34 20.49 5.71
CA ARG A 53 0.04 20.67 6.34
C ARG A 53 -0.60 19.32 6.58
N SER A 54 -1.35 19.18 7.67
CA SER A 54 -2.21 18.03 7.90
C SER A 54 -3.57 18.54 8.37
N ASP A 55 -4.64 17.92 7.88
CA ASP A 55 -6.00 18.29 8.28
C ASP A 55 -6.38 17.64 9.62
N SER A 56 -5.87 16.44 9.91
CA SER A 56 -5.92 15.79 11.23
C SER A 56 -4.96 14.59 11.26
N PRO A 57 -4.14 14.42 12.31
CA PRO A 57 -3.91 15.34 13.43
C PRO A 57 -3.07 16.57 13.02
N PRO A 58 -3.14 17.70 13.76
CA PRO A 58 -2.38 18.91 13.43
C PRO A 58 -0.86 18.67 13.49
N VAL A 59 -0.13 19.34 12.61
CA VAL A 59 1.33 19.23 12.53
C VAL A 59 1.98 19.85 13.79
N PRO A 60 2.85 19.12 14.50
CA PRO A 60 3.54 19.63 15.68
C PRO A 60 4.47 20.81 15.35
N PRO A 61 4.64 21.78 16.25
CA PRO A 61 5.40 23.01 15.98
C PRO A 61 6.85 22.79 15.50
N ARG A 62 7.51 21.76 16.04
CA ARG A 62 8.92 21.42 15.74
C ARG A 62 9.09 20.46 14.55
N PHE A 63 8.02 20.08 13.87
CA PHE A 63 8.10 19.10 12.78
C PHE A 63 8.98 19.61 11.62
N HIS A 64 8.82 20.87 11.25
CA HIS A 64 9.62 21.51 10.20
C HIS A 64 11.12 21.53 10.55
N ASP A 65 11.44 21.92 11.79
CA ASP A 65 12.81 21.93 12.28
C ASP A 65 13.42 20.51 12.22
N LEU A 66 12.67 19.49 12.65
CA LEU A 66 13.08 18.09 12.62
C LEU A 66 13.37 17.61 11.19
N VAL A 67 12.49 17.88 10.24
CA VAL A 67 12.68 17.49 8.84
C VAL A 67 13.92 18.16 8.25
N ALA A 68 14.18 19.43 8.58
CA ALA A 68 15.39 20.15 8.15
C ALA A 68 16.68 19.58 8.77
N ARG A 69 16.60 18.91 9.94
CA ARG A 69 17.75 18.23 10.59
C ARG A 69 18.01 16.82 10.07
N LEU A 70 17.17 16.29 9.18
CA LEU A 70 17.32 14.92 8.71
C LEU A 70 18.64 14.66 7.98
N GLY A 71 19.00 15.52 7.02
CA GLY A 71 20.27 15.41 6.28
C GLY A 71 21.50 15.51 7.19
N PRO A 72 21.62 16.55 8.04
CA PRO A 72 22.67 16.65 9.05
C PRO A 72 22.76 15.45 10.00
N ALA A 73 21.63 14.92 10.47
CA ALA A 73 21.61 13.74 11.35
C ALA A 73 22.16 12.49 10.64
N ILE A 74 21.79 12.24 9.39
CA ILE A 74 22.32 11.10 8.63
C ILE A 74 23.81 11.30 8.34
N ALA A 75 24.22 12.50 7.92
CA ALA A 75 25.61 12.82 7.64
C ALA A 75 26.51 12.62 8.87
N SER A 76 26.10 13.13 10.03
CA SER A 76 26.87 13.00 11.28
C SER A 76 26.93 11.57 11.80
N LEU A 77 25.86 10.78 11.68
CA LEU A 77 25.82 9.41 12.19
C LEU A 77 26.59 8.41 11.33
N PHE A 78 26.59 8.59 10.00
CA PHE A 78 27.11 7.56 9.07
C PHE A 78 28.33 8.01 8.27
N PHE A 79 28.58 9.32 8.13
CA PHE A 79 29.58 9.87 7.23
C PHE A 79 30.59 10.80 7.93
N SER A 80 30.77 10.66 9.26
CA SER A 80 31.71 11.46 10.06
C SER A 80 33.17 11.35 9.61
N ASP A 81 33.55 10.23 9.02
CA ASP A 81 34.94 9.89 8.69
C ASP A 81 35.30 10.18 7.22
N VAL A 82 34.47 10.95 6.50
CA VAL A 82 34.69 11.26 5.08
C VAL A 82 35.72 12.39 4.95
N GLY A 83 36.94 12.05 4.51
CA GLY A 83 37.97 13.02 4.11
C GLY A 83 37.62 13.80 2.83
N PRO A 84 38.41 14.83 2.46
CA PRO A 84 38.16 15.65 1.27
C PRO A 84 38.09 14.83 -0.02
N ALA A 85 37.22 15.22 -0.96
CA ALA A 85 37.05 14.47 -2.20
C ALA A 85 38.34 14.48 -3.03
N GLY A 86 38.74 13.29 -3.49
CA GLY A 86 39.99 13.05 -4.21
C GLY A 86 40.96 12.12 -3.49
N ASP A 87 40.74 11.86 -2.19
CA ASP A 87 41.49 10.85 -1.44
C ASP A 87 40.80 9.47 -1.52
N ALA A 88 41.59 8.41 -1.70
CA ALA A 88 41.12 7.03 -1.66
C ALA A 88 40.49 6.69 -0.30
N ALA A 89 41.00 7.29 0.80
CA ALA A 89 40.42 7.13 2.12
C ALA A 89 39.03 7.78 2.25
N GLY A 90 38.80 8.93 1.59
CA GLY A 90 37.51 9.61 1.56
C GLY A 90 36.43 8.80 0.83
N TRP A 91 36.79 8.15 -0.28
CA TRP A 91 35.89 7.27 -1.03
C TRP A 91 35.49 6.03 -0.21
N VAL A 92 36.45 5.38 0.46
CA VAL A 92 36.16 4.22 1.32
C VAL A 92 35.29 4.62 2.51
N GLY A 93 35.56 5.77 3.15
CA GLY A 93 34.71 6.32 4.21
C GLY A 93 33.28 6.59 3.74
N PHE A 94 33.11 7.18 2.55
CA PHE A 94 31.81 7.41 1.94
C PHE A 94 31.05 6.10 1.70
N LEU A 95 31.70 5.11 1.10
CA LEU A 95 31.09 3.80 0.84
C LEU A 95 30.72 3.07 2.14
N ARG A 96 31.54 3.18 3.19
CA ARG A 96 31.24 2.60 4.50
C ARG A 96 29.98 3.22 5.11
N GLY A 97 29.83 4.54 5.04
CA GLY A 97 28.62 5.24 5.47
C GLY A 97 27.38 4.85 4.66
N PHE A 98 27.52 4.77 3.33
CA PHE A 98 26.45 4.32 2.45
C PHE A 98 26.03 2.88 2.75
N ASN A 99 26.99 1.97 2.91
CA ASN A 99 26.71 0.56 3.23
C ASN A 99 26.04 0.41 4.59
N ARG A 100 26.40 1.20 5.61
CA ARG A 100 25.67 1.20 6.89
C ARG A 100 24.20 1.58 6.74
N CYS A 101 23.88 2.51 5.83
CA CYS A 101 22.50 2.90 5.57
C CYS A 101 21.73 1.91 4.69
N CYS A 102 22.40 1.28 3.72
CA CYS A 102 21.77 0.63 2.57
C CYS A 102 22.00 -0.88 2.47
N ALA A 103 22.94 -1.45 3.23
CA ALA A 103 23.22 -2.88 3.19
C ALA A 103 22.00 -3.71 3.60
N ARG A 104 21.95 -4.93 3.07
CA ARG A 104 20.91 -5.90 3.44
C ARG A 104 21.17 -6.41 4.86
N VAL A 105 20.48 -5.81 5.82
CA VAL A 105 20.50 -6.20 7.24
C VAL A 105 19.13 -6.70 7.67
N PRO A 106 19.02 -7.44 8.78
CA PRO A 106 17.72 -7.80 9.37
C PRO A 106 16.86 -6.56 9.61
N ALA A 107 15.54 -6.68 9.38
CA ALA A 107 14.61 -5.55 9.48
C ALA A 107 14.62 -4.86 10.86
N SER A 108 14.93 -5.59 11.93
CA SER A 108 15.11 -5.02 13.27
C SER A 108 16.31 -4.07 13.37
N GLN A 109 17.41 -4.39 12.69
CA GLN A 109 18.60 -3.54 12.62
C GLN A 109 18.33 -2.30 11.75
N SER A 110 17.69 -2.47 10.59
CA SER A 110 17.28 -1.32 9.76
C SER A 110 16.37 -0.36 10.52
N LEU A 111 15.44 -0.89 11.33
CA LEU A 111 14.59 -0.08 12.19
C LEU A 111 15.38 0.62 13.30
N ALA A 112 16.34 -0.06 13.95
CA ALA A 112 17.18 0.55 14.97
C ALA A 112 17.97 1.75 14.42
N LEU A 113 18.52 1.62 13.21
CA LEU A 113 19.19 2.72 12.51
C LEU A 113 18.26 3.88 12.20
N LEU A 114 17.04 3.59 11.72
CA LEU A 114 16.03 4.63 11.48
C LEU A 114 15.65 5.37 12.78
N LEU A 115 15.46 4.65 13.89
CA LEU A 115 15.19 5.25 15.19
C LEU A 115 16.36 6.11 15.68
N ARG A 116 17.59 5.72 15.37
CA ARG A 116 18.80 6.51 15.67
C ARG A 116 18.84 7.83 14.93
N VAL A 117 18.51 7.81 13.64
CA VAL A 117 18.38 9.03 12.84
C VAL A 117 17.26 9.91 13.38
N TYR A 118 16.10 9.33 13.70
CA TYR A 118 14.98 10.06 14.28
C TYR A 118 15.37 10.78 15.58
N ALA A 119 16.01 10.09 16.52
CA ALA A 119 16.41 10.69 17.79
C ALA A 119 17.48 11.76 17.65
N ALA A 120 18.46 11.56 16.78
CA ALA A 120 19.47 12.58 16.47
C ALA A 120 18.83 13.84 15.86
N ALA A 121 17.92 13.67 14.90
CA ALA A 121 17.18 14.79 14.32
C ALA A 121 16.29 15.52 15.34
N CYS A 122 15.66 14.77 16.27
CA CYS A 122 14.89 15.37 17.36
C CYS A 122 15.77 16.20 18.31
N ALA A 123 16.94 15.66 18.70
CA ALA A 123 17.87 16.34 19.60
C ALA A 123 18.34 17.68 19.00
N ASP A 124 18.71 17.69 17.72
CA ASP A 124 19.16 18.89 17.00
C ASP A 124 18.04 19.91 16.74
N ALA A 125 16.79 19.43 16.64
CA ALA A 125 15.61 20.28 16.46
C ALA A 125 15.00 20.77 17.80
N GLY A 126 15.49 20.26 18.94
CA GLY A 126 14.86 20.49 20.25
C GLY A 126 13.43 19.95 20.33
N ALA A 127 13.14 18.87 19.61
CA ALA A 127 11.85 18.16 19.63
C ALA A 127 11.82 17.09 20.74
N PRO A 128 10.64 16.79 21.32
CA PRO A 128 10.53 15.71 22.30
C PRO A 128 10.85 14.35 21.67
N CYS A 129 11.67 13.57 22.38
CA CYS A 129 12.01 12.22 21.97
C CYS A 129 12.28 11.36 23.22
N GLY A 130 11.45 10.34 23.46
CA GLY A 130 11.64 9.39 24.56
C GLY A 130 12.69 8.31 24.31
N LEU A 131 13.46 8.38 23.22
CA LEU A 131 14.47 7.38 22.85
C LEU A 131 15.86 7.73 23.40
N GLN A 132 16.58 6.69 23.83
CA GLN A 132 17.97 6.76 24.28
C GLN A 132 18.79 5.67 23.59
N PHE A 133 20.04 6.00 23.28
CA PHE A 133 20.98 5.09 22.61
C PHE A 133 22.14 4.80 23.55
N HIS A 134 22.33 3.52 23.88
CA HIS A 134 23.49 3.07 24.63
C HIS A 134 24.45 2.37 23.66
N PRO A 135 25.70 2.83 23.53
CA PRO A 135 26.71 2.08 22.81
C PRO A 135 26.95 0.74 23.53
N ASP A 136 27.09 -0.35 22.78
CA ASP A 136 27.35 -1.66 23.37
C ASP A 136 28.73 -1.64 24.08
N GLU A 137 28.77 -2.13 25.33
CA GLU A 137 30.00 -2.16 26.16
C GLU A 137 31.06 -3.11 25.61
N ASP A 138 30.66 -4.07 24.77
CA ASP A 138 31.53 -5.00 24.08
C ASP A 138 31.92 -4.40 22.72
N GLY A 139 33.14 -3.89 22.60
CA GLY A 139 33.70 -3.19 21.42
C GLY A 139 33.80 -3.98 20.11
N ALA A 140 32.90 -4.94 19.87
CA ALA A 140 32.76 -5.72 18.65
C ALA A 140 31.67 -5.13 17.74
N GLY A 141 31.85 -3.90 17.24
CA GLY A 141 31.13 -3.38 16.08
C GLY A 141 29.59 -3.40 16.11
N GLY A 142 28.97 -3.61 17.27
CA GLY A 142 27.53 -3.65 17.46
C GLY A 142 26.93 -2.24 17.42
N GLU A 143 25.89 -2.07 16.61
CA GLU A 143 25.09 -0.86 16.61
C GLU A 143 24.24 -0.86 17.90
N GLY A 144 24.65 -0.01 18.84
CA GLY A 144 24.15 0.00 20.22
C GLY A 144 22.63 -0.04 20.40
N LYS A 145 22.19 -0.57 21.54
CA LYS A 145 20.78 -0.82 21.84
C LYS A 145 19.96 0.47 21.98
N VAL A 146 18.80 0.48 21.30
CA VAL A 146 17.78 1.52 21.43
C VAL A 146 16.85 1.19 22.60
N VAL A 147 16.73 2.11 23.56
CA VAL A 147 15.89 1.96 24.76
C VAL A 147 14.98 3.18 24.88
N GLY A 148 13.83 3.03 25.54
CA GLY A 148 12.91 4.13 25.80
C GLY A 148 11.45 3.77 25.53
N GLU A 149 10.63 4.82 25.55
CA GLU A 149 9.20 4.74 25.25
C GLU A 149 8.84 5.86 24.28
N LEU A 150 8.00 5.56 23.28
CA LEU A 150 7.50 6.53 22.33
C LEU A 150 6.09 6.95 22.72
N ALA A 151 5.89 8.25 22.93
CA ALA A 151 4.55 8.79 23.10
C ALA A 151 3.77 8.73 21.77
N PRO A 152 2.43 8.70 21.78
CA PRO A 152 1.66 8.60 20.53
C PRO A 152 1.96 9.72 19.51
N GLY A 153 2.18 10.95 20.00
CA GLY A 153 2.60 12.07 19.17
C GLY A 153 3.99 11.87 18.55
N GLU A 154 4.93 11.25 19.28
CA GLU A 154 6.25 10.91 18.75
C GLU A 154 6.18 9.81 17.68
N ILE A 155 5.27 8.83 17.85
CA ILE A 155 5.00 7.82 16.80
C ILE A 155 4.46 8.51 15.54
N ALA A 156 3.52 9.44 15.67
CA ALA A 156 2.98 10.19 14.53
C ALA A 156 4.08 10.99 13.80
N VAL A 157 4.95 11.68 14.54
CA VAL A 157 6.09 12.43 13.98
C VAL A 157 7.08 11.51 13.28
N LEU A 158 7.44 10.37 13.89
CA LEU A 158 8.30 9.35 13.27
C LEU A 158 7.68 8.85 11.96
N LEU A 159 6.40 8.53 11.95
CA LEU A 159 5.68 8.07 10.76
C LEU A 159 5.70 9.14 9.66
N TRP A 160 5.41 10.41 9.98
CA TRP A 160 5.49 11.48 9.00
C TRP A 160 6.92 11.72 8.51
N MET A 161 7.94 11.61 9.35
CA MET A 161 9.33 11.68 8.92
C MET A 161 9.63 10.57 7.89
N CYS A 162 9.19 9.34 8.16
CA CYS A 162 9.32 8.20 7.23
C CYS A 162 8.54 8.41 5.92
N TRP A 163 7.37 9.04 5.99
CA TRP A 163 6.62 9.40 4.79
C TRP A 163 7.32 10.50 3.99
N VAL A 164 7.86 11.54 4.66
CA VAL A 164 8.65 12.61 4.01
C VAL A 164 9.90 12.05 3.32
N MET A 165 10.57 11.08 3.94
CA MET A 165 11.66 10.32 3.30
C MET A 165 11.19 9.69 1.98
N ALA A 166 10.04 9.01 1.96
CA ALA A 166 9.51 8.41 0.73
C ALA A 166 9.06 9.47 -0.30
N TRP A 167 8.34 10.50 0.17
CA TRP A 167 7.86 11.62 -0.64
C TRP A 167 9.01 12.33 -1.36
N SER A 168 10.12 12.58 -0.66
CA SER A 168 11.27 13.31 -1.22
C SER A 168 11.89 12.65 -2.45
N GLY A 169 11.73 11.34 -2.57
CA GLY A 169 12.21 10.57 -3.73
C GLY A 169 11.24 10.55 -4.90
N SER A 170 9.96 10.83 -4.64
CA SER A 170 8.88 10.86 -5.64
C SER A 170 8.40 12.29 -5.93
N ALA A 171 8.97 13.30 -5.26
CA ALA A 171 8.55 14.68 -5.38
C ALA A 171 8.74 15.09 -6.85
N PRO A 172 7.66 15.42 -7.59
CA PRO A 172 7.82 16.08 -8.88
C PRO A 172 8.61 17.34 -8.59
N GLY A 173 9.66 17.60 -9.38
CA GLY A 173 10.51 18.77 -9.21
C GLY A 173 9.61 19.99 -9.05
N VAL A 174 9.48 20.49 -7.81
CA VAL A 174 8.92 21.80 -7.55
C VAL A 174 10.01 22.72 -8.06
N SER A 175 9.96 22.98 -9.37
CA SER A 175 10.91 23.81 -10.09
C SER A 175 11.18 25.02 -9.23
N GLY A 176 12.45 25.22 -8.87
CA GLY A 176 12.94 26.46 -8.29
C GLY A 176 12.76 27.60 -9.28
N GLY A 177 11.52 28.04 -9.47
CA GLY A 177 11.15 29.30 -10.07
C GLY A 177 11.14 30.34 -8.95
N GLN A 178 12.31 30.69 -8.43
CA GLN A 178 12.47 31.88 -7.61
C GLN A 178 12.49 33.12 -8.53
N GLU A 179 11.49 33.25 -9.40
CA GLU A 179 11.15 34.47 -10.14
C GLU A 179 9.63 34.47 -10.36
N GLY A 180 8.91 34.94 -9.34
CA GLY A 180 7.48 35.24 -9.45
C GLY A 180 6.61 34.66 -8.33
N GLY A 181 6.63 35.30 -7.16
CA GLY A 181 5.48 35.58 -6.27
C GLY A 181 4.42 34.52 -5.90
N GLY A 182 4.48 33.27 -6.36
CA GLY A 182 3.54 32.21 -6.04
C GLY A 182 4.04 31.38 -4.87
N LYS A 183 3.41 31.47 -3.70
CA LYS A 183 3.61 30.49 -2.63
C LYS A 183 3.24 29.11 -3.17
N GLY A 184 4.22 28.22 -3.32
CA GLY A 184 3.96 26.82 -3.67
C GLY A 184 2.93 26.20 -2.71
N GLU A 185 2.04 25.36 -3.23
CA GLU A 185 1.02 24.72 -2.38
C GLU A 185 1.67 23.86 -1.28
N PRO A 186 1.11 23.87 -0.05
CA PRO A 186 1.64 23.06 1.03
C PRO A 186 1.45 21.57 0.74
N VAL A 187 2.48 20.78 1.03
CA VAL A 187 2.45 19.32 0.96
C VAL A 187 1.54 18.79 2.06
N LEU A 188 0.48 18.10 1.67
CA LEU A 188 -0.46 17.47 2.60
C LEU A 188 0.11 16.15 3.13
N LEU A 189 0.39 16.13 4.44
CA LEU A 189 0.79 14.94 5.18
C LEU A 189 -0.38 13.95 5.27
N PRO A 190 -0.13 12.64 5.10
CA PRO A 190 -1.16 11.63 5.25
C PRO A 190 -1.67 11.57 6.69
N ASP A 191 -2.95 11.27 6.86
CA ASP A 191 -3.48 10.85 8.16
C ASP A 191 -2.81 9.54 8.58
N VAL A 192 -2.14 9.54 9.73
CA VAL A 192 -1.44 8.38 10.30
C VAL A 192 -2.13 7.83 11.56
N THR A 193 -3.29 8.38 11.94
CA THR A 193 -4.05 8.03 13.15
C THR A 193 -4.26 6.52 13.26
N HIS A 194 -4.61 5.87 12.14
CA HIS A 194 -4.88 4.43 12.11
C HIS A 194 -3.63 3.55 12.31
N LEU A 195 -2.45 4.04 11.96
CA LEU A 195 -1.17 3.37 12.23
C LEU A 195 -0.74 3.59 13.69
N VAL A 196 -0.91 4.81 14.21
CA VAL A 196 -0.60 5.10 15.62
C VAL A 196 -1.49 4.26 16.56
N LEU A 197 -2.80 4.22 16.29
CA LEU A 197 -3.74 3.35 17.02
C LEU A 197 -3.35 1.87 16.90
N SER A 198 -2.91 1.43 15.72
CA SER A 198 -2.43 0.06 15.54
C SER A 198 -1.23 -0.28 16.43
N ALA A 199 -0.25 0.62 16.52
CA ALA A 199 0.89 0.44 17.42
C ALA A 199 0.46 0.41 18.90
N LEU A 200 -0.43 1.30 19.31
CA LEU A 200 -0.92 1.39 20.70
C LEU A 200 -1.72 0.15 21.11
N VAL A 201 -2.64 -0.32 20.26
CA VAL A 201 -3.43 -1.52 20.52
C VAL A 201 -2.54 -2.76 20.53
N SER A 202 -1.56 -2.84 19.63
CA SER A 202 -0.59 -3.95 19.61
C SER A 202 0.27 -4.00 20.87
N ALA A 203 0.55 -2.85 21.50
CA ALA A 203 1.29 -2.74 22.74
C ALA A 203 0.40 -2.89 24.00
N GLY A 204 -0.92 -3.03 23.84
CA GLY A 204 -1.87 -3.05 24.95
C GLY A 204 -1.99 -1.70 25.69
N ALA A 205 -1.55 -0.60 25.07
CA ALA A 205 -1.69 0.75 25.61
C ALA A 205 -3.13 1.28 25.47
N VAL A 206 -3.86 0.80 24.47
CA VAL A 206 -5.31 1.01 24.28
C VAL A 206 -5.97 -0.36 24.21
N ALA A 207 -6.92 -0.64 25.11
CA ALA A 207 -7.47 -1.98 25.31
C ALA A 207 -9.00 -2.06 25.16
N ASP A 208 -9.72 -0.94 25.24
CA ASP A 208 -11.19 -0.89 25.26
C ASP A 208 -11.78 -0.08 24.09
N ASP A 209 -13.06 -0.33 23.76
CA ASP A 209 -13.74 0.35 22.64
C ASP A 209 -13.79 1.86 22.84
N ALA A 210 -14.07 2.31 24.07
CA ALA A 210 -14.09 3.72 24.41
C ALA A 210 -12.74 4.39 24.14
N GLY A 211 -11.63 3.68 24.41
CA GLY A 211 -10.28 4.12 24.11
C GLY A 211 -9.92 4.09 22.62
N VAL A 212 -10.61 3.30 21.78
CA VAL A 212 -10.41 3.27 20.33
C VAL A 212 -11.22 4.37 19.64
N TRP A 213 -12.49 4.52 20.00
CA TRP A 213 -13.42 5.47 19.36
C TRP A 213 -13.28 6.90 19.89
N GLY A 214 -12.87 7.08 21.15
CA GLY A 214 -12.64 8.40 21.76
C GLY A 214 -11.20 8.91 21.59
N TRP A 215 -10.39 8.27 20.75
CA TRP A 215 -8.96 8.55 20.66
C TRP A 215 -8.63 9.73 19.75
N GLU A 216 -7.85 10.66 20.29
CA GLU A 216 -7.21 11.73 19.53
C GLU A 216 -5.70 11.71 19.82
N VAL A 217 -4.89 11.83 18.77
CA VAL A 217 -3.42 11.87 18.85
C VAL A 217 -2.94 12.96 19.83
N SER A 218 -3.67 14.07 19.90
CA SER A 218 -3.41 15.25 20.72
C SER A 218 -3.72 15.07 22.22
N ARG A 219 -4.52 14.07 22.62
CA ARG A 219 -4.94 13.92 24.03
C ARG A 219 -3.88 13.31 24.94
N GLY A 220 -2.75 12.88 24.40
CA GLY A 220 -1.71 12.18 25.16
C GLY A 220 -2.18 10.79 25.59
N GLY A 221 -1.23 9.87 25.75
CA GLY A 221 -1.52 8.49 26.12
C GLY A 221 -0.28 7.81 26.67
N LYS A 222 -0.47 6.62 27.25
CA LYS A 222 0.64 5.78 27.72
C LYS A 222 1.59 5.52 26.54
N GLY A 223 2.88 5.74 26.77
CA GLY A 223 3.92 5.48 25.76
C GLY A 223 4.02 4.00 25.42
N VAL A 224 4.53 3.72 24.22
CA VAL A 224 4.83 2.36 23.74
C VAL A 224 6.30 2.09 23.91
N LYS A 225 6.68 0.98 24.56
CA LYS A 225 8.10 0.63 24.69
C LYS A 225 8.70 0.33 23.31
N VAL A 226 9.97 0.70 23.12
CA VAL A 226 10.67 0.48 21.83
C VAL A 226 10.61 -0.99 21.36
N GLN A 227 10.66 -1.94 22.29
CA GLN A 227 10.55 -3.37 21.97
C GLN A 227 9.17 -3.76 21.43
N GLU A 228 8.10 -3.23 22.04
CA GLU A 228 6.72 -3.45 21.62
C GLU A 228 6.46 -2.78 20.26
N PHE A 229 6.96 -1.55 20.09
CA PHE A 229 6.91 -0.83 18.82
C PHE A 229 7.66 -1.59 17.71
N THR A 230 8.85 -2.09 18.00
CA THR A 230 9.63 -2.91 17.06
C THR A 230 8.88 -4.17 16.65
N SER A 231 8.26 -4.87 17.60
CA SER A 231 7.42 -6.04 17.33
C SER A 231 6.23 -5.70 16.42
N TRP A 232 5.56 -4.56 16.67
CA TRP A 232 4.49 -4.06 15.83
C TRP A 232 4.97 -3.74 14.40
N VAL A 233 6.10 -3.04 14.25
CA VAL A 233 6.68 -2.73 12.93
C VAL A 233 6.95 -4.00 12.15
N LEU A 234 7.64 -4.98 12.76
CA LEU A 234 8.03 -6.22 12.08
C LEU A 234 6.82 -7.07 11.64
N SER A 235 5.72 -7.00 12.38
CA SER A 235 4.49 -7.78 12.09
C SER A 235 3.51 -7.05 11.18
N THR A 236 3.40 -5.73 11.26
CA THR A 236 2.34 -4.95 10.58
C THR A 236 2.88 -4.01 9.51
N ALA A 237 3.97 -3.29 9.77
CA ALA A 237 4.46 -2.20 8.93
C ALA A 237 5.95 -2.36 8.59
N ALA A 238 6.35 -3.56 8.18
CA ALA A 238 7.76 -3.95 8.02
C ALA A 238 8.52 -3.06 7.03
N GLY A 239 7.82 -2.43 6.07
CA GLY A 239 8.37 -1.46 5.14
C GLY A 239 9.00 -0.23 5.80
N LEU A 240 8.63 0.12 7.05
CA LEU A 240 9.23 1.25 7.77
C LEU A 240 10.74 1.10 7.92
N GLY A 241 11.24 -0.12 8.18
CA GLY A 241 12.67 -0.38 8.29
C GLY A 241 13.46 -0.01 7.02
N ASN A 242 12.80 0.02 5.86
CA ASN A 242 13.44 0.34 4.59
C ASN A 242 13.40 1.84 4.25
N CYS A 243 12.73 2.69 5.04
CA CYS A 243 12.59 4.11 4.71
C CYS A 243 13.96 4.81 4.61
N LEU A 244 14.88 4.54 5.55
CA LEU A 244 16.22 5.15 5.55
C LEU A 244 17.05 4.73 4.33
N SER A 245 17.14 3.42 4.06
CA SER A 245 17.96 2.91 2.95
C SER A 245 17.45 3.42 1.60
N ARG A 246 16.13 3.42 1.40
CA ARG A 246 15.50 3.93 0.18
C ARG A 246 15.70 5.43 0.03
N TYR A 247 15.57 6.20 1.11
CA TYR A 247 15.82 7.63 1.12
C TYR A 247 17.25 7.96 0.69
N VAL A 248 18.25 7.33 1.32
CA VAL A 248 19.67 7.57 1.00
C VAL A 248 19.99 7.19 -0.44
N GLN A 249 19.48 6.05 -0.92
CA GLN A 249 19.64 5.64 -2.32
C GLN A 249 19.06 6.67 -3.29
N GLU A 250 17.86 7.18 -3.01
CA GLU A 250 17.20 8.13 -3.89
C GLU A 250 17.87 9.51 -3.86
N ARG A 251 18.26 10.00 -2.68
CA ARG A 251 19.03 11.26 -2.57
C ARG A 251 20.32 11.22 -3.37
N PHE A 252 21.08 10.13 -3.29
CA PHE A 252 22.30 9.99 -4.09
C PHE A 252 22.02 9.78 -5.58
N ARG A 253 20.93 9.11 -5.95
CA ARG A 253 20.48 9.03 -7.35
C ARG A 253 20.14 10.43 -7.89
N SER A 254 19.38 11.24 -7.15
CA SER A 254 19.04 12.62 -7.55
C SER A 254 20.28 13.51 -7.62
N CYS A 255 21.24 13.38 -6.70
CA CYS A 255 22.49 14.15 -6.75
C CYS A 255 23.31 13.81 -8.00
N ALA A 256 23.30 12.55 -8.44
CA ALA A 256 24.02 12.08 -9.62
C ALA A 256 23.33 12.41 -10.94
N ALA A 257 22.00 12.64 -10.95
CA ALA A 257 21.22 12.98 -12.13
C ALA A 257 21.64 14.34 -12.72
N ASP A 258 21.78 14.43 -14.04
CA ASP A 258 22.01 15.72 -14.71
C ASP A 258 20.72 16.55 -14.73
N PRO A 259 20.79 17.89 -14.59
CA PRO A 259 19.62 18.77 -14.51
C PRO A 259 18.75 18.82 -15.78
N VAL A 260 19.05 18.02 -16.80
CA VAL A 260 18.39 18.03 -18.12
C VAL A 260 17.39 16.87 -18.29
N GLU A 261 17.46 15.82 -17.46
CA GLU A 261 16.53 14.66 -17.54
C GLU A 261 15.62 14.53 -16.32
N GLU A 262 14.95 15.61 -15.91
CA GLU A 262 13.82 15.47 -15.00
C GLU A 262 12.55 15.14 -15.80
N ARG A 263 12.11 13.88 -15.69
CA ARG A 263 10.81 13.45 -16.19
C ARG A 263 9.73 14.26 -15.47
N SER A 264 9.11 15.19 -16.19
CA SER A 264 7.92 15.88 -15.75
C SER A 264 6.79 14.88 -15.54
N VAL A 265 6.55 14.52 -14.28
CA VAL A 265 5.31 13.85 -13.91
C VAL A 265 4.22 14.91 -13.93
N SER A 266 3.47 14.94 -15.01
CA SER A 266 2.25 15.74 -15.16
C SER A 266 1.36 15.51 -13.94
N THR A 267 1.26 16.51 -13.07
CA THR A 267 0.29 16.54 -11.98
C THR A 267 -1.07 16.88 -12.57
N GLY A 268 -1.67 15.93 -13.28
CA GLY A 268 -3.08 16.01 -13.65
C GLY A 268 -3.89 15.96 -12.36
N ASN A 269 -4.74 16.97 -12.12
CA ASN A 269 -5.58 17.15 -10.93
C ASN A 269 -6.01 15.83 -10.24
N THR A 270 -5.25 15.35 -9.27
CA THR A 270 -5.58 14.15 -8.49
C THR A 270 -6.54 14.52 -7.36
N SER A 271 -7.82 14.66 -7.70
CA SER A 271 -8.90 14.93 -6.73
C SER A 271 -9.34 13.71 -5.90
N SER A 272 -8.71 12.54 -6.10
CA SER A 272 -9.10 11.25 -5.52
C SER A 272 -8.77 11.07 -4.02
N CYS A 273 -8.26 12.11 -3.35
CA CYS A 273 -7.71 12.00 -2.00
C CYS A 273 -8.56 12.62 -0.89
N ASN A 274 -9.75 13.16 -1.21
CA ASN A 274 -10.62 13.72 -0.18
C ASN A 274 -11.20 12.58 0.69
N PRO A 275 -10.90 12.50 2.00
CA PRO A 275 -11.35 11.42 2.88
C PRO A 275 -12.88 11.31 2.98
N ASP A 276 -13.59 12.40 2.66
CA ASP A 276 -15.05 12.44 2.61
C ASP A 276 -15.61 11.78 1.34
N VAL A 277 -14.78 11.60 0.31
CA VAL A 277 -15.20 11.11 -1.00
C VAL A 277 -14.68 9.70 -1.29
N TYR A 278 -13.46 9.36 -0.84
CA TYR A 278 -12.82 8.07 -1.14
C TYR A 278 -12.52 7.25 0.13
N LEU A 279 -12.80 5.95 0.12
CA LEU A 279 -12.35 5.03 1.17
C LEU A 279 -10.83 4.86 1.14
N LEU A 280 -10.21 4.91 -0.03
CA LEU A 280 -8.75 4.85 -0.15
C LEU A 280 -8.13 6.25 0.04
N THR A 281 -7.76 6.58 1.26
CA THR A 281 -7.05 7.83 1.58
C THR A 281 -5.53 7.68 1.39
N ARG A 282 -4.79 8.80 1.32
CA ARG A 282 -3.31 8.78 1.26
C ARG A 282 -2.69 8.00 2.41
N GLY A 283 -3.23 8.17 3.61
CA GLY A 283 -2.80 7.44 4.80
C GLY A 283 -3.03 5.94 4.69
N ARG A 284 -4.22 5.52 4.26
CA ARG A 284 -4.54 4.10 4.07
C ARG A 284 -3.70 3.47 2.95
N ALA A 285 -3.49 4.19 1.85
CA ALA A 285 -2.58 3.76 0.79
C ALA A 285 -1.15 3.58 1.32
N TRP A 286 -0.65 4.53 2.11
CA TRP A 286 0.67 4.43 2.71
C TRP A 286 0.76 3.24 3.68
N ALA A 287 -0.21 3.05 4.56
CA ALA A 287 -0.26 1.92 5.49
C ALA A 287 -0.21 0.57 4.75
N ILE A 288 -0.99 0.43 3.67
CA ILE A 288 -0.95 -0.76 2.80
C ILE A 288 0.45 -0.92 2.19
N SER A 289 1.06 0.16 1.68
CA SER A 289 2.41 0.09 1.10
C SER A 289 3.46 -0.42 2.08
N LEU A 290 3.36 -0.08 3.37
CA LEU A 290 4.29 -0.51 4.42
C LEU A 290 4.16 -2.00 4.76
N SER A 291 3.00 -2.61 4.54
CA SER A 291 2.78 -4.03 4.79
C SER A 291 3.17 -4.92 3.62
N LEU A 292 3.18 -4.38 2.40
CA LEU A 292 3.43 -5.15 1.19
C LEU A 292 4.93 -5.31 0.89
N ARG A 293 5.28 -6.45 0.29
CA ARG A 293 6.65 -6.77 -0.15
C ARG A 293 6.77 -7.03 -1.65
N ASN A 294 5.66 -6.90 -2.38
CA ASN A 294 5.59 -7.09 -3.83
C ASN A 294 5.62 -5.72 -4.54
N THR A 295 5.58 -5.73 -5.87
CA THR A 295 5.62 -4.51 -6.69
C THR A 295 4.44 -3.56 -6.46
N LEU A 296 3.34 -4.03 -5.86
CA LEU A 296 2.20 -3.17 -5.50
C LEU A 296 2.55 -2.19 -4.38
N SER A 297 3.58 -2.46 -3.56
CA SER A 297 4.04 -1.51 -2.53
C SER A 297 4.40 -0.16 -3.15
N GLU A 298 5.09 -0.15 -4.29
CA GLU A 298 5.45 1.07 -5.02
C GLU A 298 4.23 1.83 -5.53
N LYS A 299 3.23 1.11 -6.05
CA LYS A 299 2.00 1.73 -6.54
C LYS A 299 1.25 2.43 -5.40
N PHE A 300 1.12 1.77 -4.24
CA PHE A 300 0.49 2.36 -3.06
C PHE A 300 1.32 3.47 -2.42
N LEU A 301 2.65 3.38 -2.46
CA LEU A 301 3.54 4.42 -1.98
C LEU A 301 3.38 5.68 -2.83
N SER A 302 3.39 5.54 -4.16
CA SER A 302 3.11 6.63 -5.09
C SER A 302 1.71 7.22 -4.86
N ALA A 303 0.70 6.36 -4.70
CA ALA A 303 -0.66 6.79 -4.38
C ALA A 303 -0.77 7.56 -3.05
N SER A 304 0.11 7.30 -2.08
CA SER A 304 0.15 8.10 -0.85
C SER A 304 0.66 9.52 -1.05
N VAL A 305 1.44 9.75 -2.11
CA VAL A 305 2.04 11.05 -2.44
C VAL A 305 1.15 11.82 -3.41
N ILE A 306 0.87 11.23 -4.56
CA ILE A 306 0.13 11.90 -5.65
C ILE A 306 -1.36 11.57 -5.65
N GLY A 307 -1.81 10.52 -4.96
CA GLY A 307 -3.17 9.99 -5.06
C GLY A 307 -3.30 8.85 -6.07
N MET A 308 -4.40 8.11 -5.99
CA MET A 308 -4.75 7.11 -7.01
C MET A 308 -5.35 7.78 -8.23
N ASP A 309 -5.10 7.24 -9.42
CA ASP A 309 -5.81 7.68 -10.62
C ASP A 309 -7.28 7.28 -10.53
N THR A 310 -8.19 8.19 -10.84
CA THR A 310 -9.63 7.88 -10.95
C THR A 310 -9.91 6.84 -12.03
N GLU A 311 -9.06 6.70 -13.05
CA GLU A 311 -9.19 5.66 -14.07
C GLU A 311 -8.98 4.25 -13.51
N ASP A 312 -8.21 4.12 -12.43
CA ASP A 312 -8.03 2.86 -11.71
C ASP A 312 -9.27 2.47 -10.88
N LEU A 313 -10.23 3.38 -10.66
CA LEU A 313 -11.48 3.06 -9.96
C LEU A 313 -12.38 2.20 -10.87
N LEU A 314 -12.62 0.95 -10.46
CA LEU A 314 -13.48 0.01 -11.18
C LEU A 314 -14.94 0.15 -10.76
N TYR A 315 -15.19 0.26 -9.46
CA TYR A 315 -16.54 0.33 -8.91
C TYR A 315 -16.56 1.15 -7.61
N ARG A 316 -17.67 1.85 -7.39
CA ARG A 316 -18.01 2.57 -6.17
C ARG A 316 -19.51 2.53 -5.95
N SER A 317 -19.94 2.11 -4.77
CA SER A 317 -21.36 1.91 -4.51
C SER A 317 -22.18 3.21 -4.49
N SER A 318 -21.60 4.32 -4.03
CA SER A 318 -22.26 5.64 -4.02
C SER A 318 -22.45 6.26 -5.42
N VAL A 319 -21.63 5.86 -6.41
CA VAL A 319 -21.74 6.35 -7.80
C VAL A 319 -22.51 5.39 -8.70
N HIS A 320 -22.21 4.09 -8.60
CA HIS A 320 -22.75 3.08 -9.50
C HIS A 320 -24.03 2.43 -8.97
N GLY A 321 -24.33 2.61 -7.68
CA GLY A 321 -25.41 1.94 -6.94
C GLY A 321 -24.95 0.66 -6.25
N LYS A 322 -25.64 0.32 -5.15
CA LYS A 322 -25.43 -0.92 -4.39
C LYS A 322 -26.03 -2.14 -5.11
N GLY A 323 -25.41 -3.30 -4.89
CA GLY A 323 -25.89 -4.58 -5.39
C GLY A 323 -24.91 -5.30 -6.31
N LEU A 324 -24.92 -6.62 -6.22
CA LEU A 324 -23.99 -7.55 -6.86
C LEU A 324 -24.05 -7.47 -8.39
N SER A 325 -25.24 -7.28 -8.98
CA SER A 325 -25.38 -7.12 -10.44
C SER A 325 -24.68 -5.85 -10.95
N ARG A 326 -24.80 -4.73 -10.21
CA ARG A 326 -24.15 -3.46 -10.58
C ARG A 326 -22.64 -3.56 -10.41
N PHE A 327 -22.20 -4.15 -9.30
CA PHE A 327 -20.81 -4.49 -9.06
C PHE A 327 -20.20 -5.27 -10.23
N TRP A 328 -20.85 -6.35 -10.66
CA TRP A 328 -20.37 -7.19 -11.75
C TRP A 328 -20.27 -6.45 -13.08
N SER A 329 -21.28 -5.64 -13.44
CA SER A 329 -21.23 -4.83 -14.67
C SER A 329 -20.01 -3.89 -14.74
N CYS A 330 -19.48 -3.50 -13.58
CA CYS A 330 -18.33 -2.62 -13.46
C CYS A 330 -17.00 -3.39 -13.47
N VAL A 331 -16.89 -4.48 -12.72
CA VAL A 331 -15.62 -5.20 -12.48
C VAL A 331 -15.33 -6.33 -13.47
N GLU A 332 -16.35 -6.84 -14.17
CA GLU A 332 -16.20 -7.97 -15.08
C GLU A 332 -15.17 -7.69 -16.19
N GLY A 333 -14.42 -8.73 -16.56
CA GLY A 333 -13.36 -8.67 -17.57
C GLY A 333 -12.02 -8.11 -17.09
N TYR A 334 -11.94 -7.52 -15.89
CA TYR A 334 -10.67 -7.08 -15.32
C TYR A 334 -9.88 -8.29 -14.80
N LYS A 335 -8.65 -8.49 -15.29
CA LYS A 335 -7.83 -9.69 -14.98
C LYS A 335 -6.61 -9.45 -14.11
N GLY A 336 -6.37 -8.21 -13.68
CA GLY A 336 -5.21 -7.85 -12.86
C GLY A 336 -5.53 -7.82 -11.36
N PRO A 337 -4.54 -7.44 -10.53
CA PRO A 337 -4.72 -7.30 -9.09
C PRO A 337 -5.79 -6.26 -8.74
N VAL A 338 -6.54 -6.49 -7.68
CA VAL A 338 -7.67 -5.65 -7.25
C VAL A 338 -7.61 -5.39 -5.76
N LEU A 339 -7.90 -4.16 -5.35
CA LEU A 339 -8.19 -3.79 -3.96
C LEU A 339 -9.68 -3.48 -3.81
N ILE A 340 -10.35 -4.23 -2.95
CA ILE A 340 -11.74 -3.97 -2.53
C ILE A 340 -11.69 -3.32 -1.15
N LEU A 341 -12.36 -2.19 -0.97
CA LEU A 341 -12.54 -1.53 0.31
C LEU A 341 -14.01 -1.53 0.68
N LEU A 342 -14.30 -1.87 1.92
CA LEU A 342 -15.63 -1.93 2.50
C LEU A 342 -15.65 -1.00 3.71
N SER A 343 -16.71 -0.21 3.85
CA SER A 343 -16.97 0.52 5.07
C SER A 343 -18.36 0.20 5.59
N ALA A 344 -18.47 0.03 6.91
CA ALA A 344 -19.71 -0.33 7.58
C ALA A 344 -19.74 0.25 9.00
N PHE A 345 -20.92 0.27 9.61
CA PHE A 345 -21.09 0.55 11.03
C PHE A 345 -21.66 -0.68 11.74
N SER A 346 -21.24 -0.89 12.98
CA SER A 346 -21.84 -1.91 13.83
C SER A 346 -23.25 -1.50 14.22
N ARG A 347 -24.21 -2.42 14.13
CA ARG A 347 -25.59 -2.15 14.52
C ARG A 347 -25.69 -2.31 16.04
N SER A 348 -25.35 -1.27 16.79
CA SER A 348 -25.66 -1.23 18.23
C SER A 348 -27.18 -1.10 18.41
N GLY A 349 -27.78 -1.88 19.31
CA GLY A 349 -29.24 -2.02 19.46
C GLY A 349 -30.00 -0.81 20.01
N GLY A 350 -29.50 0.41 19.83
CA GLY A 350 -30.16 1.66 20.21
C GLY A 350 -30.63 2.44 18.98
N ASP A 351 -31.74 3.18 19.12
CA ASP A 351 -32.40 3.94 18.04
C ASP A 351 -31.58 5.11 17.47
N ASN A 352 -30.41 5.42 18.03
CA ASN A 352 -29.46 6.36 17.44
C ASN A 352 -28.36 5.58 16.73
N VAL A 353 -28.34 5.67 15.40
CA VAL A 353 -27.19 5.27 14.59
C VAL A 353 -26.06 6.24 14.90
N ASP A 354 -25.22 5.92 15.88
CA ASP A 354 -23.97 6.65 16.09
C ASP A 354 -23.11 6.47 14.84
N THR A 355 -23.05 7.51 14.01
CA THR A 355 -22.11 7.63 12.88
C THR A 355 -20.65 7.50 13.31
N ASP A 356 -20.39 7.54 14.62
CA ASP A 356 -19.08 7.56 15.26
C ASP A 356 -18.39 6.19 15.34
N GLN A 357 -19.07 5.08 15.01
CA GLN A 357 -18.49 3.72 15.03
C GLN A 357 -18.33 3.11 13.63
N ARG A 358 -17.99 3.95 12.65
CA ARG A 358 -17.63 3.51 11.30
C ARG A 358 -16.30 2.75 11.33
N TRP A 359 -16.24 1.58 10.71
CA TRP A 359 -15.00 0.85 10.48
C TRP A 359 -14.81 0.53 8.99
N GLY A 360 -13.58 0.16 8.64
CA GLY A 360 -13.16 -0.12 7.27
C GLY A 360 -12.36 -1.41 7.18
N ILE A 361 -12.69 -2.23 6.18
CA ILE A 361 -11.97 -3.45 5.83
C ILE A 361 -11.51 -3.34 4.38
N GLY A 362 -10.35 -3.92 4.06
CA GLY A 362 -9.87 -4.08 2.70
C GLY A 362 -9.58 -5.55 2.37
N ILE A 363 -9.69 -5.88 1.09
CA ILE A 363 -9.30 -7.15 0.51
C ILE A 363 -8.41 -6.84 -0.67
N LEU A 364 -7.17 -7.30 -0.61
CA LEU A 364 -6.21 -7.18 -1.71
C LEU A 364 -6.01 -8.55 -2.35
N THR A 365 -6.24 -8.65 -3.66
CA THR A 365 -5.99 -9.88 -4.43
C THR A 365 -5.07 -9.59 -5.61
N GLU A 366 -4.28 -10.60 -5.98
CA GLU A 366 -3.36 -10.52 -7.13
C GLU A 366 -4.04 -10.87 -8.46
N GLU A 367 -5.32 -11.25 -8.44
CA GLU A 367 -6.08 -11.67 -9.61
C GLU A 367 -7.41 -10.92 -9.74
N GLY A 368 -7.94 -10.92 -10.96
CA GLY A 368 -9.28 -10.41 -11.24
C GLY A 368 -10.39 -11.26 -10.62
N LEU A 369 -11.56 -10.64 -10.43
CA LEU A 369 -12.73 -11.32 -9.89
C LEU A 369 -13.40 -12.24 -10.93
N GLN A 370 -13.89 -13.39 -10.48
CA GLN A 370 -14.55 -14.40 -11.31
C GLN A 370 -15.90 -14.80 -10.68
N ASN A 371 -16.93 -14.94 -11.51
CA ASN A 371 -18.22 -15.44 -11.07
C ASN A 371 -18.14 -16.98 -10.99
N LYS A 372 -17.97 -17.50 -9.77
CA LYS A 372 -17.83 -18.92 -9.48
C LYS A 372 -18.61 -19.28 -8.23
N ASP A 373 -19.31 -20.41 -8.31
CA ASP A 373 -20.03 -21.02 -7.19
C ASP A 373 -19.12 -21.81 -6.23
N THR A 374 -17.80 -21.61 -6.33
CA THR A 374 -16.73 -22.23 -5.54
C THR A 374 -15.61 -21.21 -5.29
N PHE A 375 -14.80 -21.47 -4.26
CA PHE A 375 -13.66 -20.60 -3.96
C PHE A 375 -12.58 -20.66 -5.05
N TYR A 376 -11.93 -19.52 -5.31
CA TYR A 376 -10.85 -19.37 -6.28
C TYR A 376 -9.80 -18.34 -5.81
N GLY A 377 -8.75 -18.18 -6.61
CA GLY A 377 -7.63 -17.26 -6.40
C GLY A 377 -6.35 -18.00 -5.97
N SER A 378 -5.20 -17.42 -6.31
CA SER A 378 -3.89 -17.93 -5.87
C SER A 378 -3.44 -17.32 -4.54
N SER A 379 -3.74 -16.03 -4.33
CA SER A 379 -3.37 -15.27 -3.15
C SER A 379 -4.31 -14.09 -2.94
N ALA A 380 -4.64 -13.83 -1.69
CA ALA A 380 -5.33 -12.62 -1.26
C ALA A 380 -4.89 -12.27 0.16
N SER A 381 -5.04 -11.03 0.57
CA SER A 381 -4.80 -10.59 1.94
C SER A 381 -5.97 -9.74 2.42
N LEU A 382 -6.36 -9.91 3.67
CA LEU A 382 -7.35 -9.05 4.31
C LEU A 382 -6.63 -7.91 5.03
N CYS A 383 -7.27 -6.77 5.16
CA CYS A 383 -6.78 -5.73 6.07
C CYS A 383 -7.92 -5.04 6.81
N SER A 384 -7.67 -4.66 8.05
CA SER A 384 -8.44 -3.61 8.71
C SER A 384 -7.83 -2.29 8.30
N THR A 385 -8.63 -1.35 7.79
CA THR A 385 -8.15 -0.06 7.28
C THR A 385 -8.51 1.12 8.18
N TYR A 386 -9.52 0.95 9.04
CA TYR A 386 -9.95 1.97 9.99
C TYR A 386 -10.85 1.36 11.10
N PRO A 387 -10.77 1.82 12.36
CA PRO A 387 -9.83 2.82 12.89
C PRO A 387 -8.43 2.27 13.16
N ILE A 388 -8.28 0.96 13.29
CA ILE A 388 -7.00 0.30 13.57
C ILE A 388 -6.50 -0.37 12.30
N PHE A 389 -5.32 -0.02 11.82
CA PHE A 389 -4.76 -0.69 10.65
C PHE A 389 -4.14 -2.04 11.00
N ARG A 390 -4.43 -3.08 10.21
CA ARG A 390 -3.81 -4.39 10.33
C ARG A 390 -3.83 -5.12 9.00
N MET A 391 -2.73 -5.75 8.62
CA MET A 391 -2.66 -6.64 7.45
C MET A 391 -2.71 -8.10 7.90
N LEU A 392 -3.57 -8.90 7.28
CA LEU A 392 -3.74 -10.33 7.49
C LEU A 392 -3.45 -11.07 6.18
N PRO A 393 -2.18 -11.45 5.92
CA PRO A 393 -1.81 -12.18 4.70
C PRO A 393 -2.32 -13.64 4.74
N PRO A 394 -2.18 -14.40 3.65
CA PRO A 394 -2.45 -15.83 3.63
C PRO A 394 -1.71 -16.58 4.75
N SER A 395 -2.38 -17.54 5.39
CA SER A 395 -1.75 -18.44 6.38
C SER A 395 -0.98 -19.60 5.73
N GLY A 396 -1.32 -19.94 4.49
CA GLY A 396 -0.82 -21.11 3.77
C GLY A 396 -1.52 -22.44 4.09
N LYS A 397 -2.50 -22.45 5.01
CA LYS A 397 -3.21 -23.69 5.41
C LYS A 397 -4.38 -24.06 4.50
N GLU A 398 -5.13 -23.07 4.03
CA GLU A 398 -6.27 -23.23 3.12
C GLU A 398 -6.15 -22.26 1.94
N LYS A 399 -6.88 -22.56 0.85
CA LYS A 399 -6.86 -21.80 -0.41
C LYS A 399 -8.22 -21.15 -0.73
N ASN A 400 -9.07 -20.99 0.28
CA ASN A 400 -10.42 -20.46 0.11
C ASN A 400 -10.40 -18.93 0.12
N PHE A 401 -9.70 -18.33 -0.85
CA PHE A 401 -9.45 -16.89 -0.84
C PHE A 401 -10.69 -16.08 -1.17
N ILE A 402 -11.27 -16.31 -2.36
CA ILE A 402 -12.40 -15.51 -2.85
C ILE A 402 -13.51 -16.44 -3.29
N TYR A 403 -14.73 -16.12 -2.89
CA TYR A 403 -15.96 -16.71 -3.34
C TYR A 403 -16.83 -15.60 -3.94
N CYS A 404 -17.36 -15.80 -5.15
CA CYS A 404 -18.29 -14.84 -5.72
C CYS A 404 -19.31 -15.54 -6.61
N HIS A 405 -20.54 -15.62 -6.14
CA HIS A 405 -21.60 -16.35 -6.81
C HIS A 405 -22.78 -15.44 -7.12
N LEU A 406 -23.12 -15.32 -8.39
CA LEU A 406 -24.39 -14.76 -8.86
C LEU A 406 -25.45 -15.87 -8.99
N HIS A 407 -26.72 -15.47 -8.91
CA HIS A 407 -27.85 -16.36 -9.20
C HIS A 407 -27.63 -17.14 -10.52
N PRO A 408 -27.81 -18.47 -10.53
CA PRO A 408 -27.68 -19.25 -11.75
C PRO A 408 -28.74 -18.83 -12.78
N GLN A 409 -28.33 -18.66 -14.03
CA GLN A 409 -29.20 -18.23 -15.14
C GLN A 409 -30.30 -19.26 -15.46
N ILE A 410 -30.07 -20.53 -15.09
CA ILE A 410 -31.03 -21.62 -15.26
C ILE A 410 -31.53 -22.00 -13.86
N ARG A 411 -32.84 -21.82 -13.62
CA ARG A 411 -33.50 -22.23 -12.36
C ARG A 411 -33.63 -23.75 -12.29
N VAL A 412 -32.53 -24.43 -12.00
CA VAL A 412 -32.56 -25.81 -11.52
C VAL A 412 -32.84 -25.76 -10.03
N TYR A 413 -33.85 -26.51 -9.57
CA TYR A 413 -34.14 -26.59 -8.15
C TYR A 413 -32.97 -27.25 -7.41
N GLU A 414 -32.28 -26.47 -6.59
CA GLU A 414 -31.30 -26.99 -5.63
C GLU A 414 -31.91 -26.99 -4.23
N ALA A 415 -31.93 -28.16 -3.58
CA ALA A 415 -32.50 -28.31 -2.24
C ALA A 415 -31.78 -27.46 -1.16
N LYS A 416 -30.53 -27.07 -1.43
CA LYS A 416 -29.73 -26.15 -0.60
C LYS A 416 -29.02 -25.16 -1.52
N PRO A 417 -29.65 -24.03 -1.86
CA PRO A 417 -29.04 -23.05 -2.75
C PRO A 417 -27.76 -22.50 -2.12
N LYS A 418 -26.74 -22.33 -2.95
CA LYS A 418 -25.48 -21.72 -2.54
C LYS A 418 -25.68 -20.23 -2.21
N PRO A 419 -24.91 -19.66 -1.27
CA PRO A 419 -25.08 -18.27 -0.88
C PRO A 419 -24.74 -17.32 -2.04
N VAL A 420 -25.66 -16.45 -2.42
CA VAL A 420 -25.41 -15.43 -3.45
C VAL A 420 -24.74 -14.22 -2.79
N GLY A 421 -23.57 -13.82 -3.31
CA GLY A 421 -22.78 -12.76 -2.68
C GLY A 421 -21.28 -12.86 -2.94
N LEU A 422 -20.53 -12.06 -2.18
CA LEU A 422 -19.07 -12.00 -2.16
C LEU A 422 -18.56 -12.50 -0.82
N GLY A 423 -17.77 -13.57 -0.84
CA GLY A 423 -17.18 -14.19 0.33
C GLY A 423 -15.66 -14.17 0.29
N PHE A 424 -15.02 -14.03 1.45
CA PHE A 424 -13.58 -14.10 1.59
C PHE A 424 -13.22 -14.99 2.77
N GLY A 425 -12.32 -15.96 2.59
CA GLY A 425 -11.86 -16.85 3.66
C GLY A 425 -12.93 -17.82 4.18
N GLY A 426 -12.52 -18.78 5.00
CA GLY A 426 -13.43 -19.75 5.61
C GLY A 426 -13.98 -20.80 4.63
N THR A 427 -15.25 -21.14 4.77
CA THR A 427 -15.94 -22.15 3.94
C THR A 427 -17.30 -21.63 3.48
N ILE A 428 -17.91 -22.25 2.47
CA ILE A 428 -19.20 -21.79 1.91
C ILE A 428 -20.26 -21.80 3.02
N GLY A 429 -20.90 -20.66 3.24
CA GLY A 429 -21.86 -20.38 4.31
C GLY A 429 -21.23 -19.96 5.66
N ASN A 430 -19.92 -20.09 5.81
CA ASN A 430 -19.14 -19.71 7.02
C ASN A 430 -17.89 -18.92 6.64
N GLU A 431 -18.04 -17.98 5.72
CA GLU A 431 -16.95 -17.15 5.23
C GLU A 431 -16.45 -16.17 6.31
N ARG A 432 -15.17 -15.81 6.27
CA ARG A 432 -14.58 -14.85 7.23
C ARG A 432 -15.22 -13.47 7.09
N ILE A 433 -15.42 -13.05 5.84
CA ILE A 433 -16.18 -11.86 5.45
C ILE A 433 -17.20 -12.31 4.39
N PHE A 434 -18.46 -11.92 4.55
CA PHE A 434 -19.49 -12.17 3.55
C PHE A 434 -20.33 -10.91 3.33
N LEU A 435 -20.43 -10.49 2.06
CA LEU A 435 -21.26 -9.39 1.60
C LEU A 435 -22.43 -9.97 0.78
N ASP A 436 -23.65 -9.59 1.15
CA ASP A 436 -24.89 -10.06 0.54
C ASP A 436 -25.09 -9.57 -0.90
N GLU A 437 -26.13 -10.06 -1.57
CA GLU A 437 -26.45 -9.67 -2.95
C GLU A 437 -26.76 -8.17 -3.09
N ASP A 438 -27.43 -7.57 -2.10
CA ASP A 438 -27.87 -6.17 -2.18
C ASP A 438 -26.81 -5.17 -1.72
N PHE A 439 -25.66 -5.64 -1.24
CA PHE A 439 -24.64 -4.84 -0.54
C PHE A 439 -25.26 -4.03 0.61
N SER A 440 -26.20 -4.65 1.32
CA SER A 440 -26.91 -4.07 2.46
C SER A 440 -26.29 -4.54 3.77
N LYS A 441 -25.88 -5.81 3.80
CA LYS A 441 -25.41 -6.52 4.99
C LYS A 441 -24.04 -7.12 4.77
N LEU A 442 -23.15 -6.82 5.71
CA LEU A 442 -21.82 -7.38 5.82
C LEU A 442 -21.75 -8.26 7.07
N THR A 443 -21.30 -9.50 6.91
CA THR A 443 -21.04 -10.42 8.02
C THR A 443 -19.55 -10.59 8.20
N VAL A 444 -19.05 -10.34 9.41
CA VAL A 444 -17.65 -10.53 9.79
C VAL A 444 -17.58 -11.56 10.90
N ARG A 445 -17.00 -12.74 10.62
CA ARG A 445 -16.88 -13.85 11.59
C ARG A 445 -15.51 -13.86 12.24
N HIS A 446 -15.34 -14.47 13.41
CA HIS A 446 -14.05 -14.56 14.13
C HIS A 446 -12.97 -15.38 13.36
N HIS A 447 -11.68 -15.14 13.59
CA HIS A 447 -10.62 -15.78 12.79
C HIS A 447 -10.55 -17.29 12.99
N ALA A 448 -11.11 -17.81 14.08
CA ALA A 448 -11.16 -19.25 14.34
C ALA A 448 -11.98 -20.04 13.30
N VAL A 449 -12.91 -19.40 12.57
CA VAL A 449 -13.68 -20.07 11.50
C VAL A 449 -12.92 -20.12 10.16
N ASP A 450 -11.77 -19.46 10.09
CA ASP A 450 -11.02 -19.23 8.87
C ASP A 450 -9.56 -19.64 9.03
N LYS A 451 -9.12 -20.60 8.22
CA LYS A 451 -7.71 -20.98 8.17
C LYS A 451 -7.02 -20.45 6.92
N THR A 452 -7.69 -19.68 6.08
CA THR A 452 -7.10 -19.13 4.84
C THR A 452 -6.18 -17.96 5.15
N TYR A 453 -6.59 -17.04 6.04
CA TYR A 453 -5.80 -15.85 6.41
C TYR A 453 -5.15 -16.00 7.79
N GLN A 454 -4.18 -15.13 8.08
CA GLN A 454 -3.56 -15.05 9.41
C GLN A 454 -4.57 -14.59 10.48
N HIS A 455 -4.25 -14.93 11.73
CA HIS A 455 -5.11 -14.67 12.88
C HIS A 455 -5.11 -13.18 13.22
N GLY A 456 -6.25 -12.66 13.66
CA GLY A 456 -6.39 -11.27 14.09
C GLY A 456 -7.82 -10.77 14.00
N SER A 457 -8.10 -9.60 14.54
CA SER A 457 -9.41 -8.95 14.42
C SER A 457 -9.44 -8.04 13.19
N LEU A 458 -10.56 -8.04 12.46
CA LEU A 458 -10.82 -7.16 11.31
C LEU A 458 -11.58 -5.89 11.68
N ILE A 459 -12.25 -5.91 12.83
CA ILE A 459 -13.01 -4.80 13.38
C ILE A 459 -12.62 -4.62 14.86
N PRO A 460 -12.76 -3.40 15.42
CA PRO A 460 -12.59 -3.16 16.84
C PRO A 460 -13.47 -4.10 17.67
N ASN A 461 -12.90 -4.62 18.77
CA ASN A 461 -13.55 -5.52 19.73
C ASN A 461 -14.33 -6.68 19.12
N GLN A 462 -13.79 -7.25 18.04
CA GLN A 462 -14.35 -8.45 17.42
C GLN A 462 -14.36 -9.63 18.40
N GLY A 463 -15.55 -9.99 18.89
CA GLY A 463 -15.76 -11.19 19.70
C GLY A 463 -15.77 -12.48 18.87
N TYR A 464 -16.14 -13.60 19.53
CA TYR A 464 -16.25 -14.91 18.88
C TYR A 464 -17.50 -15.06 17.99
N LEU A 465 -18.54 -14.27 18.25
CA LEU A 465 -19.79 -14.32 17.49
C LEU A 465 -19.66 -13.57 16.16
N PRO A 466 -20.37 -14.01 15.11
CA PRO A 466 -20.49 -13.23 13.87
C PRO A 466 -21.07 -11.84 14.15
N VAL A 467 -20.42 -10.82 13.59
CA VAL A 467 -20.92 -9.44 13.62
C VAL A 467 -21.59 -9.14 12.30
N GLU A 468 -22.87 -8.75 12.37
CA GLU A 468 -23.64 -8.27 11.24
C GLU A 468 -23.66 -6.75 11.24
N ALA A 469 -23.31 -6.15 10.11
CA ALA A 469 -23.14 -4.72 9.96
C ALA A 469 -23.81 -4.22 8.69
N SER A 470 -24.23 -2.96 8.72
CA SER A 470 -24.82 -2.29 7.57
C SER A 470 -23.73 -1.64 6.74
N VAL A 471 -23.71 -1.98 5.45
CA VAL A 471 -22.70 -1.50 4.51
C VAL A 471 -22.97 -0.03 4.19
N LEU A 472 -21.98 0.83 4.40
CA LEU A 472 -22.01 2.24 4.04
C LEU A 472 -21.60 2.43 2.59
N ASP A 473 -20.37 2.03 2.26
CA ASP A 473 -19.79 2.18 0.94
C ASP A 473 -18.86 1.01 0.59
N VAL A 474 -18.71 0.76 -0.72
CA VAL A 474 -17.85 -0.25 -1.30
C VAL A 474 -17.08 0.40 -2.44
N GLU A 475 -15.76 0.27 -2.43
CA GLU A 475 -14.87 0.73 -3.51
C GLU A 475 -14.03 -0.42 -4.04
N VAL A 476 -13.77 -0.41 -5.35
CA VAL A 476 -12.94 -1.40 -6.02
C VAL A 476 -11.95 -0.69 -6.92
N TRP A 477 -10.67 -0.92 -6.68
CA TRP A 477 -9.55 -0.32 -7.41
C TRP A 477 -8.78 -1.39 -8.19
N GLY A 478 -8.57 -1.14 -9.48
CA GLY A 478 -7.74 -1.95 -10.36
C GLY A 478 -6.27 -1.56 -10.24
N LEU A 479 -5.40 -2.54 -10.01
CA LEU A 479 -3.98 -2.30 -9.75
C LEU A 479 -3.05 -2.85 -10.85
N GLY A 480 -3.61 -3.49 -11.89
CA GLY A 480 -2.89 -4.02 -13.06
C GLY A 480 -2.45 -2.97 -14.09
N GLY A 481 -2.84 -1.71 -13.91
CA GLY A 481 -2.45 -0.60 -14.78
C GLY A 481 -3.14 -0.59 -16.15
N GLU A 482 -2.63 0.26 -17.05
CA GLU A 482 -3.30 0.61 -18.30
C GLU A 482 -3.49 -0.60 -19.24
N ALA A 483 -2.52 -1.51 -19.29
CA ALA A 483 -2.61 -2.70 -20.15
C ALA A 483 -3.80 -3.60 -19.75
N THR A 484 -4.00 -3.83 -18.45
CA THR A 484 -5.15 -4.60 -17.95
C THR A 484 -6.46 -3.85 -18.19
N ARG A 485 -6.46 -2.53 -18.05
CA ARG A 485 -7.65 -1.70 -18.32
C ARG A 485 -8.08 -1.80 -19.78
N ARG A 486 -7.14 -1.66 -20.73
CA ARG A 486 -7.41 -1.84 -22.17
C ARG A 486 -7.98 -3.22 -22.48
N GLN A 487 -7.48 -4.28 -21.83
CA GLN A 487 -8.04 -5.63 -21.97
C GLN A 487 -9.48 -5.72 -21.47
N GLN A 488 -9.80 -5.07 -20.35
CA GLN A 488 -11.16 -4.98 -19.84
C GLN A 488 -12.08 -4.22 -20.82
N ASP A 489 -11.61 -3.10 -21.38
CA ASP A 489 -12.42 -2.32 -22.33
C ASP A 489 -12.71 -3.09 -23.62
N MET A 490 -11.73 -3.84 -24.13
CA MET A 490 -11.94 -4.76 -25.25
C MET A 490 -12.95 -5.86 -24.92
N TYR A 491 -12.89 -6.39 -23.69
CA TYR A 491 -13.85 -7.37 -23.21
C TYR A 491 -15.26 -6.79 -23.16
N LYS A 492 -15.45 -5.62 -22.54
CA LYS A 492 -16.75 -4.93 -22.45
C LYS A 492 -17.33 -4.60 -23.82
N LYS A 493 -16.53 -4.03 -24.73
CA LYS A 493 -16.96 -3.75 -26.11
C LYS A 493 -17.47 -4.99 -26.84
N ARG A 494 -16.81 -6.14 -26.63
CA ARG A 494 -17.24 -7.41 -27.23
C ARG A 494 -18.55 -7.91 -26.63
N GLU A 495 -18.71 -7.84 -25.30
CA GLU A 495 -19.98 -8.19 -24.64
C GLU A 495 -21.13 -7.26 -25.05
N ASP A 496 -20.86 -5.97 -25.24
CA ASP A 496 -21.84 -5.00 -25.75
C ASP A 496 -22.29 -5.34 -27.17
N ILE A 497 -21.34 -5.68 -28.06
CA ILE A 497 -21.65 -6.12 -29.43
C ILE A 497 -22.51 -7.40 -29.40
N PHE A 498 -22.14 -8.40 -28.60
CA PHE A 498 -22.94 -9.62 -28.47
C PHE A 498 -24.32 -9.36 -27.86
N SER A 499 -24.41 -8.46 -26.88
CA SER A 499 -25.68 -8.06 -26.27
C SER A 499 -26.57 -7.32 -27.26
N GLU A 500 -26.01 -6.44 -28.10
CA GLU A 500 -26.74 -5.78 -29.17
C GLU A 500 -27.23 -6.75 -30.24
N GLN A 501 -26.40 -7.72 -30.64
CA GLN A 501 -26.80 -8.77 -31.58
C GLN A 501 -27.95 -9.62 -31.00
N ARG A 502 -27.90 -9.97 -29.71
CA ARG A 502 -28.98 -10.68 -29.00
C ARG A 502 -30.24 -9.84 -28.82
N ARG A 503 -30.15 -8.51 -28.79
CA ARG A 503 -31.31 -7.60 -28.76
C ARG A 503 -31.91 -7.39 -30.16
N LYS A 504 -31.07 -7.36 -31.18
CA LYS A 504 -31.42 -7.27 -32.60
C LYS A 504 -31.70 -8.68 -33.18
N VAL A 505 -32.51 -9.49 -32.49
CA VAL A 505 -33.04 -10.71 -33.10
C VAL A 505 -34.03 -10.27 -34.17
N ASP A 506 -33.64 -10.46 -35.43
CA ASP A 506 -34.53 -10.22 -36.57
C ASP A 506 -35.70 -11.22 -36.48
N LEU A 507 -36.85 -10.73 -36.03
CA LEU A 507 -38.14 -11.47 -36.07
C LEU A 507 -38.49 -11.93 -37.49
N LYS A 508 -37.90 -11.33 -38.53
CA LYS A 508 -38.07 -11.73 -39.93
C LYS A 508 -37.38 -13.07 -40.24
N THR A 509 -36.25 -13.38 -39.60
CA THR A 509 -35.52 -14.65 -39.79
C THR A 509 -36.22 -15.82 -39.09
N PHE A 510 -37.03 -15.53 -38.06
CA PHE A 510 -37.90 -16.51 -37.39
C PHE A 510 -39.25 -16.75 -38.10
N GLY A 511 -39.57 -15.98 -39.15
CA GLY A 511 -40.81 -16.13 -39.92
C GLY A 511 -40.81 -17.31 -40.89
N ASN A 512 -39.64 -17.90 -41.18
CA ASN A 512 -39.49 -19.01 -42.12
C ASN A 512 -39.08 -20.28 -41.36
N TRP A 513 -40.05 -21.07 -40.93
CA TRP A 513 -39.85 -22.37 -40.28
C TRP A 513 -38.89 -23.29 -41.07
N GLU A 514 -38.84 -23.12 -42.39
CA GLU A 514 -37.92 -23.79 -43.32
C GLU A 514 -36.43 -23.65 -42.94
N ASP A 515 -36.02 -22.51 -42.38
CA ASP A 515 -34.61 -22.18 -42.10
C ASP A 515 -34.24 -22.31 -40.61
N SER A 516 -35.15 -22.82 -39.77
CA SER A 516 -34.91 -22.97 -38.33
C SER A 516 -33.93 -24.11 -38.02
N PRO A 517 -32.93 -23.90 -37.14
CA PRO A 517 -32.02 -24.96 -36.68
C PRO A 517 -32.77 -26.17 -36.08
N GLU A 518 -33.94 -25.94 -35.49
CA GLU A 518 -34.78 -27.00 -34.92
C GLU A 518 -35.44 -27.88 -35.98
N LYS A 519 -35.86 -27.31 -37.13
CA LYS A 519 -36.36 -28.08 -38.27
C LYS A 519 -35.22 -28.87 -38.91
N MET A 520 -34.04 -28.27 -39.06
CA MET A 520 -32.86 -28.96 -39.59
C MET A 520 -32.46 -30.17 -38.71
N MET A 521 -32.53 -30.03 -37.39
CA MET A 521 -32.31 -31.14 -36.46
C MET A 521 -33.42 -32.20 -36.52
N MET A 522 -34.69 -31.79 -36.64
CA MET A 522 -35.80 -32.75 -36.84
C MET A 522 -35.69 -33.51 -38.15
N ASP A 523 -35.42 -32.82 -39.27
CA ASP A 523 -35.25 -33.42 -40.60
C ASP A 523 -34.13 -34.47 -40.59
N MET A 524 -32.99 -34.17 -39.95
CA MET A 524 -31.87 -35.10 -39.77
C MET A 524 -32.22 -36.34 -38.92
N ILE A 525 -33.12 -36.19 -37.94
CA ILE A 525 -33.58 -37.30 -37.10
C ILE A 525 -34.62 -38.15 -37.86
N SER A 526 -35.46 -37.52 -38.68
CA SER A 526 -36.50 -38.21 -39.43
C SER A 526 -36.01 -38.95 -40.67
N ASP A 527 -34.94 -38.49 -41.33
CA ASP A 527 -34.39 -39.20 -42.50
C ASP A 527 -32.84 -39.05 -42.62
N PRO A 528 -32.06 -39.89 -41.93
CA PRO A 528 -30.60 -39.75 -41.84
C PRO A 528 -29.84 -40.05 -43.15
N ASN A 529 -30.51 -40.52 -44.20
CA ASN A 529 -29.90 -40.86 -45.50
C ASN A 529 -30.25 -39.86 -46.63
N ALA A 530 -30.96 -38.77 -46.33
CA ALA A 530 -31.32 -37.79 -47.33
C ALA A 530 -30.09 -36.98 -47.79
N VAL A 531 -29.59 -37.27 -49.00
CA VAL A 531 -28.49 -36.53 -49.63
C VAL A 531 -28.98 -35.15 -50.08
N ARG A 532 -28.57 -34.07 -49.38
CA ARG A 532 -28.71 -32.71 -49.89
C ARG A 532 -27.43 -32.31 -50.63
N ARG A 533 -27.55 -32.08 -51.94
CA ARG A 533 -26.51 -31.39 -52.73
C ARG A 533 -26.48 -29.93 -52.28
N GLU A 534 -25.31 -29.45 -51.89
CA GLU A 534 -25.04 -28.02 -51.77
C GLU A 534 -25.02 -27.40 -53.17
N ASP A 535 -26.04 -26.63 -53.52
CA ASP A 535 -25.91 -25.66 -54.61
C ASP A 535 -25.20 -24.42 -54.03
N ARG A 536 -24.05 -24.10 -54.65
CA ARG A 536 -23.15 -23.00 -54.29
C ARG A 536 -23.74 -21.62 -54.50
#